data_AF-A0A7X6VHD9-F1
#
_entry.id   AF-A0A7X6VHD9-F1
#
_cell.length_a   1.000
_cell.length_b   1.000
_cell.length_c   1.000
_cell.angle_alpha   90.00
_cell.angle_beta   90.00
_cell.angle_gamma   90.00
#
_symmetry.space_group_name_H-M   'P 1'
#
loop_
_entity.id
_entity.type
_entity.pdbx_description
1 polymer ?
#
loop_
_entity_poly.entity_id
_entity_poly.type
_entity_poly.pdbx_seq_one_letter_code
_entity_poly.pdbx_strand_id
1 'polypeptide(L)' 'MKYFANYEADAVVREDDNGVRYIKEIDNLKEGRVGKDHDVAWGIPSYGVHNFLEPITKEEYDNFGITWDW' A
#
# COMPACT_ATOMS: atom_id res chain seq x y z
N MET A 1 -9.67 -3.18 -10.64
CA MET A 1 -8.98 -2.94 -9.35
C MET A 1 -7.65 -3.67 -9.31
N LYS A 2 -6.64 -3.06 -8.68
CA LYS A 2 -5.31 -3.65 -8.46
C LYS A 2 -4.89 -3.47 -6.99
N TYR A 3 -4.02 -4.35 -6.52
CA TYR A 3 -3.52 -4.33 -5.16
C TYR A 3 -2.00 -4.49 -5.17
N PHE A 4 -1.33 -3.78 -4.27
CA PHE A 4 0.12 -3.80 -4.15
C PHE A 4 0.53 -3.86 -2.68
N ALA A 5 1.65 -4.51 -2.39
CA ALA A 5 2.39 -4.36 -1.15
C ALA A 5 3.59 -3.43 -1.37
N ASN A 6 3.86 -2.61 -0.37
CA ASN A 6 5.13 -1.92 -0.19
C ASN A 6 5.76 -2.45 1.09
N TYR A 7 6.57 -3.50 0.95
CA TYR A 7 7.21 -4.17 2.08
C TYR A 7 8.27 -3.31 2.79
N GLU A 8 8.84 -2.30 2.12
CA GLU A 8 9.83 -1.43 2.74
C GLU A 8 9.20 -0.37 3.67
N ALA A 9 7.90 -0.12 3.50
CA ALA A 9 7.13 0.86 4.24
C ALA A 9 5.96 0.24 5.01
N ASP A 10 5.95 -1.10 5.15
CA ASP A 10 4.91 -1.87 5.84
C ASP A 10 3.49 -1.40 5.49
N ALA A 11 3.22 -1.33 4.19
CA ALA A 11 1.99 -0.79 3.67
C ALA A 11 1.41 -1.62 2.53
N VAL A 12 0.10 -1.52 2.35
CA VAL A 12 -0.61 -2.07 1.20
C VAL A 12 -1.44 -1.00 0.52
N VAL A 13 -1.54 -1.11 -0.81
CA VAL A 13 -2.15 -0.10 -1.68
C VAL A 13 -3.23 -0.76 -2.54
N ARG A 14 -4.39 -0.12 -2.63
CA ARG A 14 -5.46 -0.48 -3.57
C ARG A 14 -5.63 0.62 -4.60
N GLU A 15 -5.64 0.25 -5.89
CA GLU A 15 -5.98 1.13 -7.01
C GLU A 15 -7.38 0.75 -7.53
N ASP A 16 -8.31 1.71 -7.50
CA ASP A 16 -9.64 1.53 -8.07
C ASP A 16 -9.66 1.71 -9.60
N ASP A 17 -10.81 1.49 -10.22
CA ASP A 17 -10.94 1.53 -11.68
C ASP A 17 -10.81 2.96 -12.26
N ASN A 18 -10.85 3.99 -11.40
CA ASN A 18 -10.60 5.39 -11.78
C ASN A 18 -9.14 5.80 -11.56
N GLY A 19 -8.28 4.88 -11.13
CA GLY A 19 -6.88 5.15 -10.81
C GLY A 19 -6.68 5.90 -9.50
N VAL A 20 -7.70 5.97 -8.63
CA VAL A 20 -7.54 6.51 -7.28
C VAL A 20 -6.90 5.45 -6.41
N ARG A 21 -5.88 5.85 -5.64
CA ARG A 21 -5.17 4.98 -4.73
C ARG A 21 -5.58 5.20 -3.28
N TYR A 22 -5.57 4.11 -2.54
CA TYR A 22 -5.85 4.04 -1.13
C TYR A 22 -4.74 3.22 -0.47
N ILE A 23 -4.33 3.60 0.74
CA ILE A 23 -3.26 2.95 1.48
C ILE A 23 -3.75 2.50 2.86
N LYS A 24 -3.20 1.40 3.36
CA LYS A 24 -3.20 0.99 4.76
C LYS A 24 -1.74 0.79 5.17
N GLU A 25 -1.37 1.26 6.36
CA GLU A 25 -0.03 1.06 6.92
C GLU A 25 -0.16 0.17 8.14
N ILE A 26 0.88 -0.59 8.50
CA ILE A 26 0.82 -1.52 9.64
C ILE A 26 0.49 -0.79 10.96
N ASP A 27 1.01 0.43 11.13
CA ASP A 27 0.74 1.30 12.28
C ASP A 27 -0.67 1.93 12.24
N ASN A 28 -1.34 1.92 11.09
CA ASN A 28 -2.69 2.44 10.90
C ASN A 28 -3.45 1.69 9.80
N LEU A 29 -4.12 0.61 10.20
CA LEU A 29 -4.88 -0.27 9.30
C LEU A 29 -6.12 0.37 8.66
N LYS A 30 -6.42 1.64 8.95
CA LYS A 30 -7.52 2.36 8.30
C LYS A 30 -7.12 2.73 6.89
N GLU A 31 -7.98 2.35 5.94
CA GLU A 31 -7.81 2.72 4.55
C GLU A 31 -7.99 4.24 4.36
N GLY A 32 -6.97 4.90 3.80
CA GLY A 32 -6.97 6.33 3.50
C GLY A 32 -6.77 6.59 2.01
N ARG A 33 -7.54 7.53 1.43
CA ARG A 33 -7.34 8.00 0.05
C ARG A 33 -6.09 8.88 -0.03
N VAL A 34 -5.27 8.69 -1.06
CA VAL A 34 -4.01 9.42 -1.23
C VAL A 34 -3.86 10.07 -2.60
N GLY A 35 -3.11 11.17 -2.64
CA GLY A 35 -2.73 11.88 -3.87
C GLY A 35 -1.57 11.22 -4.59
N LYS A 36 -1.26 11.71 -5.81
CA LYS A 36 -0.15 11.22 -6.66
C LYS A 36 1.25 11.57 -6.13
N ASP A 37 1.29 12.47 -5.17
CA ASP A 37 2.47 12.94 -4.45
C ASP A 37 2.82 12.06 -3.24
N HIS A 38 1.95 11.10 -2.87
CA HIS A 38 2.23 10.18 -1.79
C HIS A 38 3.25 9.12 -2.22
N ASP A 39 4.47 9.25 -1.72
CA ASP A 39 5.62 8.44 -2.09
C ASP A 39 5.40 6.93 -1.91
N VAL A 40 4.99 6.49 -0.72
CA VAL A 40 4.74 5.08 -0.40
C VAL A 40 3.70 4.44 -1.32
N ALA A 41 2.60 5.16 -1.59
CA ALA A 41 1.49 4.64 -2.38
C ALA A 41 1.75 4.64 -3.90
N TRP A 42 2.72 5.43 -4.36
CA TRP A 42 3.06 5.57 -5.79
C TRP A 42 4.42 5.01 -6.16
N GLY A 43 5.13 4.43 -5.19
CA GLY A 43 6.44 3.83 -5.39
C GLY A 43 7.51 4.85 -5.74
N ILE A 44 7.41 6.05 -5.16
CA ILE A 44 8.40 7.12 -5.36
C ILE A 44 9.49 6.94 -4.30
N PRO A 45 10.77 6.82 -4.68
CA PRO A 45 11.84 6.76 -3.71
C PRO A 45 11.89 8.00 -2.81
N SER A 46 12.01 7.81 -1.51
CA SER A 46 11.92 8.89 -0.52
C SER A 46 12.63 8.50 0.78
N TYR A 47 13.34 9.44 1.42
CA TYR A 47 14.04 9.24 2.71
C TYR A 47 14.93 7.96 2.81
N GLY A 48 15.54 7.52 1.70
CA GLY A 48 16.38 6.32 1.68
C GLY A 48 15.61 5.00 1.50
N VAL A 49 14.30 5.08 1.28
CA VAL A 49 13.40 3.97 0.93
C VAL A 49 13.12 4.01 -0.58
N HIS A 50 13.11 2.87 -1.25
CA HIS A 50 12.83 2.79 -2.69
C HIS A 50 11.33 2.73 -2.99
N ASN A 51 10.52 2.26 -2.05
CA ASN A 51 9.08 2.11 -2.16
C ASN A 51 8.69 1.18 -3.33
N PHE A 52 9.27 -0.01 -3.38
CA PHE A 52 8.89 -0.98 -4.42
C PHE A 52 7.45 -1.47 -4.21
N LEU A 53 6.64 -1.35 -5.26
CA LEU A 53 5.27 -1.84 -5.28
C LEU A 53 5.21 -3.21 -5.94
N GLU A 54 4.99 -4.24 -5.14
CA GLU A 54 4.82 -5.60 -5.62
C GLU A 54 3.32 -5.94 -5.72
N PRO A 55 2.84 -6.47 -6.86
CA PRO A 55 1.44 -6.87 -6.99
C PRO A 55 1.06 -7.96 -5.99
N ILE A 56 -0.06 -7.78 -5.31
CA ILE A 56 -0.64 -8.77 -4.40
C ILE A 56 -2.07 -9.12 -4.80
N THR A 57 -2.60 -10.17 -4.22
CA THR A 57 -4.01 -10.54 -4.33
C THR A 57 -4.88 -9.64 -3.45
N LYS A 58 -6.18 -9.61 -3.76
CA LYS A 58 -7.17 -8.96 -2.90
C LYS A 58 -7.22 -9.57 -1.50
N GLU A 59 -7.07 -10.88 -1.42
CA GLU A 59 -7.10 -11.61 -0.13
C GLU A 59 -5.95 -11.18 0.78
N GLU A 60 -4.74 -11.01 0.23
CA GLU A 60 -3.59 -10.48 0.97
C GLU A 60 -3.84 -9.03 1.46
N TYR A 61 -4.45 -8.19 0.63
CA TYR A 61 -4.83 -6.82 1.01
C TYR A 61 -5.89 -6.77 2.13
N ASP A 62 -6.85 -7.68 2.09
CA ASP A 62 -7.94 -7.76 3.07
C ASP A 62 -7.44 -8.35 4.41
N ASN A 63 -6.44 -9.24 4.37
CA ASN A 63 -5.82 -9.87 5.55
C ASN A 63 -4.62 -9.09 6.14
N PHE A 64 -4.19 -8.00 5.49
CA PHE A 64 -3.09 -7.17 5.96
C PHE A 64 -3.34 -6.64 7.39
N GLY A 65 -2.36 -6.82 8.28
CA GLY A 65 -2.46 -6.47 9.71
C GLY A 65 -3.31 -7.42 10.57
N ILE A 66 -3.84 -8.51 9.99
CA ILE A 66 -4.52 -9.59 10.73
C ILE A 66 -3.62 -10.82 10.81
N THR A 67 -3.05 -11.23 9.67
CA THR A 67 -2.12 -12.38 9.59
C THR A 67 -0.67 -11.96 9.44
N TRP A 68 -0.42 -10.67 9.24
CA TRP A 68 0.90 -10.04 9.20
C TRP A 68 1.23 -9.47 10.59
N ASP A 69 1.03 -10.28 11.63
CA ASP A 69 1.58 -10.02 12.96
C ASP A 69 2.99 -10.62 12.94
N TRP A 70 4.02 -9.78 13.09
CA TRP A 70 5.40 -10.22 13.20
C TRP A 70 5.76 -10.45 14.67
#